data_AF-A0AAD7Q1L1-F1
#
_entry.id   AF-A0AAD7Q1L1-F1
#
_cell.length_a   1.000
_cell.length_b   1.000
_cell.length_c   1.000
_cell.angle_alpha   90.00
_cell.angle_beta   90.00
_cell.angle_gamma   90.00
#
_symmetry.space_group_name_H-M   'P 1'
#
loop_
_entity.id
_entity.type
_entity.pdbx_description
1 polymer ?
#
loop_
_entity_poly.entity_id
_entity_poly.type
_entity_poly.pdbx_seq_one_letter_code
_entity_poly.pdbx_strand_id
1 'polypeptide(L)'
;MKLIFAIRLLYYSCFVSGIVSSGSERRTQTVLSYLENDVVSSPPSSAKPLMVGLTLIQGAASKGAVCLDGTLPGYHLHPGSGSGSSSWLIQLEGGGWCNTIRNCVYRKTTRRGSSNYMEKQLPFTGILSNKAEENPDFFNWNRVKLRYCDGASFSGDSQNEAAQLNFRGQKIWLAAMEELMSKGMKKANQALLSGCSAGGLASIIHCDEFQELFPQSTKVKCLSDAGLFLDAVDVSGGHTLRNMFGGVVSLQEVQKNLPSTCLNHLDPTSCFFPQNLVANVKTPLFLLNAAYDAWQVQASLAPPSADPNGLWSDCKSNHAHCNSSQIQFFQDFRNQILNAIKDFSGSSQNGLFINSCFAHCQSERQDTWFADDSPLLRNKPIALSVGDWFFDREGVKAIDCAYPCDNTCHNLVLNDDSSATGSGSGPDSGSEFTSAMIYSQSIRLTFTHIYMLCIFLLPITCS
;
A
#
# COMPACT_ATOMS: atom_id res chain seq x y z
N MET A 1 16.22 -9.38 56.11
CA MET A 1 14.84 -9.43 55.58
C MET A 1 14.48 -8.28 54.62
N LYS A 2 15.11 -7.09 54.69
CA LYS A 2 14.81 -5.95 53.79
C LYS A 2 15.44 -6.02 52.37
N LEU A 3 16.50 -6.80 52.17
CA LEU A 3 17.22 -6.89 50.89
C LEU A 3 16.56 -7.84 49.86
N ILE A 4 15.84 -8.87 50.33
CA ILE A 4 15.17 -9.86 49.47
C ILE A 4 13.88 -9.29 48.82
N PHE A 5 13.24 -8.32 49.48
CA PHE A 5 12.06 -7.63 48.94
C PHE A 5 12.41 -6.70 47.77
N ALA A 6 13.57 -6.01 47.83
CA ALA A 6 14.01 -5.11 46.77
C ALA A 6 14.34 -5.86 45.46
N ILE A 7 14.96 -7.04 45.56
CA ILE A 7 15.31 -7.87 44.39
C ILE A 7 14.07 -8.49 43.73
N ARG A 8 13.05 -8.87 44.53
CA ARG A 8 11.77 -9.37 43.98
C ARG A 8 10.96 -8.28 43.28
N LEU A 9 10.98 -7.03 43.76
CA LEU A 9 10.32 -5.89 43.11
C LEU A 9 10.98 -5.51 41.79
N LEU A 10 12.33 -5.54 41.70
CA LEU A 10 13.07 -5.33 40.45
C LEU A 10 12.82 -6.44 39.41
N TYR A 11 12.74 -7.70 39.84
CA TYR A 11 12.39 -8.81 38.94
C TYR A 11 10.95 -8.70 38.42
N TYR A 12 10.00 -8.28 39.27
CA TYR A 12 8.60 -8.10 38.86
C TYR A 12 8.45 -6.89 37.91
N SER A 13 9.16 -5.78 38.14
CA SER A 13 9.11 -4.64 37.22
C SER A 13 9.72 -4.97 35.86
N CYS A 14 10.85 -5.71 35.81
CA CYS A 14 11.42 -6.17 34.54
C CYS A 14 10.54 -7.19 33.81
N PHE A 15 9.84 -8.08 34.52
CA PHE A 15 8.91 -9.03 33.91
C PHE A 15 7.64 -8.35 33.39
N VAL A 16 7.07 -7.40 34.15
CA VAL A 16 5.89 -6.64 33.74
C VAL A 16 6.23 -5.70 32.58
N SER A 17 7.38 -5.00 32.61
CA SER A 17 7.86 -4.22 31.47
C SER A 17 8.15 -5.10 30.25
N GLY A 18 8.73 -6.29 30.43
CA GLY A 18 8.97 -7.24 29.34
C GLY A 18 7.69 -7.80 28.71
N ILE A 19 6.67 -8.10 29.51
CA ILE A 19 5.37 -8.59 29.04
C ILE A 19 4.60 -7.45 28.33
N VAL A 20 4.55 -6.25 28.91
CA VAL A 20 3.88 -5.08 28.30
C VAL A 20 4.58 -4.67 26.99
N SER A 21 5.92 -4.67 26.95
CA SER A 21 6.67 -4.37 25.73
C SER A 21 6.46 -5.43 24.65
N SER A 22 6.43 -6.73 25.02
CA SER A 22 6.15 -7.80 24.07
C SER A 22 4.71 -7.79 23.54
N GLY A 23 3.74 -7.38 24.38
CA GLY A 23 2.34 -7.22 23.99
C GLY A 23 2.12 -6.04 23.04
N SER A 24 2.76 -4.90 23.31
CA SER A 24 2.72 -3.71 22.46
C SER A 24 3.41 -3.94 21.11
N GLU A 25 4.59 -4.56 21.11
CA GLU A 25 5.30 -4.93 19.87
C GLU A 25 4.50 -5.92 19.02
N ARG A 26 3.94 -6.97 19.63
CA ARG A 26 3.11 -7.96 18.92
C ARG A 26 1.84 -7.34 18.36
N ARG A 27 1.16 -6.46 19.09
CA ARG A 27 -0.03 -5.71 18.63
C ARG A 27 0.28 -4.81 17.43
N THR A 28 1.39 -4.09 17.51
CA THR A 28 1.84 -3.19 16.44
C THR A 28 2.18 -3.96 15.17
N GLN A 29 2.84 -5.12 15.33
CA GLN A 29 3.15 -6.00 14.23
C GLN A 29 1.88 -6.56 13.58
N THR A 30 0.84 -6.89 14.36
CA THR A 30 -0.48 -7.28 13.84
C THR A 30 -1.14 -6.15 13.04
N VAL A 31 -1.22 -4.94 13.58
CA VAL A 31 -1.83 -3.78 12.89
C VAL A 31 -1.12 -3.43 11.59
N LEU A 32 0.22 -3.34 11.63
CA LEU A 32 1.01 -3.08 10.41
C LEU A 32 0.85 -4.22 9.41
N SER A 33 0.79 -5.48 9.86
CA SER A 33 0.52 -6.59 8.96
C SER A 33 -0.83 -6.47 8.25
N TYR A 34 -1.87 -5.92 8.88
CA TYR A 34 -3.16 -5.68 8.21
C TYR A 34 -3.09 -4.54 7.20
N LEU A 35 -2.39 -3.45 7.49
CA LEU A 35 -2.21 -2.35 6.53
C LEU A 35 -1.30 -2.77 5.36
N GLU A 36 -0.41 -3.72 5.62
CA GLU A 36 0.48 -4.33 4.63
C GLU A 36 -0.14 -5.53 3.90
N ASN A 37 -1.26 -6.06 4.38
CA ASN A 37 -2.02 -7.12 3.74
C ASN A 37 -3.17 -6.47 2.96
N ASP A 38 -3.32 -6.85 1.70
CA ASP A 38 -4.43 -6.38 0.86
C ASP A 38 -5.75 -6.99 1.41
N VAL A 39 -6.36 -6.39 2.44
CA VAL A 39 -7.66 -6.83 2.96
C VAL A 39 -8.71 -6.42 1.94
N VAL A 40 -9.11 -7.38 1.11
CA VAL A 40 -10.20 -7.23 0.15
C VAL A 40 -11.49 -7.04 0.95
N SER A 41 -12.01 -5.81 1.02
CA SER A 41 -13.37 -5.59 1.53
C SER A 41 -14.34 -6.24 0.56
N SER A 42 -15.21 -7.13 1.05
CA SER A 42 -16.30 -7.71 0.27
C SER A 42 -17.23 -6.59 -0.19
N PRO A 43 -17.37 -6.29 -1.50
CA PRO A 43 -18.36 -5.31 -1.95
C PRO A 43 -19.78 -5.89 -1.84
N PRO A 44 -20.84 -5.06 -1.83
CA PRO A 44 -22.24 -5.50 -1.97
C PRO A 44 -22.58 -5.97 -3.40
N SER A 45 -21.59 -6.39 -4.20
CA SER A 45 -21.74 -6.86 -5.58
C SER A 45 -21.83 -8.38 -5.62
N SER A 46 -22.90 -8.91 -6.20
CA SER A 46 -23.23 -10.35 -6.28
C SER A 46 -22.27 -11.19 -7.13
N ALA A 47 -21.26 -10.59 -7.77
CA ALA A 47 -20.36 -11.26 -8.69
C ALA A 47 -18.95 -11.43 -8.11
N LYS A 48 -18.56 -12.69 -7.85
CA LYS A 48 -17.24 -13.07 -7.33
C LYS A 48 -16.09 -12.46 -8.15
N PRO A 49 -15.01 -11.98 -7.50
CA PRO A 49 -13.84 -11.46 -8.21
C PRO A 49 -13.13 -12.57 -9.00
N LEU A 50 -12.41 -12.15 -10.04
CA LEU A 50 -11.58 -13.04 -10.85
C LEU A 50 -10.38 -13.54 -10.01
N MET A 51 -10.28 -14.86 -9.82
CA MET A 51 -9.12 -15.48 -9.16
C MET A 51 -8.04 -15.81 -10.17
N VAL A 52 -6.83 -15.28 -9.99
CA VAL A 52 -5.71 -15.46 -10.94
C VAL A 52 -4.60 -16.27 -10.28
N GLY A 53 -4.10 -17.32 -10.96
CA GLY A 53 -3.08 -18.23 -10.45
C GLY A 53 -1.67 -17.65 -10.38
N LEU A 54 -0.90 -18.08 -9.38
CA LEU A 54 0.51 -17.75 -9.23
C LEU A 54 1.36 -18.48 -10.28
N THR A 55 2.24 -17.74 -10.96
CA THR A 55 3.27 -18.28 -11.85
C THR A 55 4.65 -17.92 -11.30
N LEU A 56 5.51 -18.91 -11.08
CA LEU A 56 6.90 -18.70 -10.69
C LEU A 56 7.79 -18.46 -11.92
N ILE A 57 8.75 -17.55 -11.80
CA ILE A 57 9.68 -17.22 -12.88
C ILE A 57 10.83 -18.24 -12.87
N GLN A 58 10.69 -19.30 -13.67
CA GLN A 58 11.62 -20.45 -13.65
C GLN A 58 13.08 -20.08 -13.95
N GLY A 59 13.30 -19.09 -14.83
CA GLY A 59 14.64 -18.61 -15.19
C GLY A 59 15.24 -17.58 -14.23
N ALA A 60 14.59 -17.24 -13.11
CA ALA A 60 15.04 -16.17 -12.23
C ALA A 60 16.29 -16.56 -11.42
N ALA A 61 16.35 -17.79 -10.91
CA ALA A 61 17.48 -18.25 -10.08
C ALA A 61 18.83 -18.20 -10.81
N SER A 62 18.86 -18.53 -12.12
CA SER A 62 20.10 -18.47 -12.91
C SER A 62 20.63 -17.03 -13.09
N LYS A 63 19.78 -16.03 -12.87
CA LYS A 63 20.13 -14.60 -12.87
C LYS A 63 20.39 -14.06 -11.46
N GLY A 64 20.35 -14.92 -10.44
CA GLY A 64 20.44 -14.53 -9.04
C GLY A 64 19.19 -13.82 -8.50
N ALA A 65 18.08 -13.85 -9.23
CA ALA A 65 16.81 -13.26 -8.83
C ALA A 65 16.00 -14.26 -7.99
N VAL A 66 16.08 -14.12 -6.67
CA VAL A 66 15.41 -15.00 -5.70
C VAL A 66 14.84 -14.19 -4.54
N CYS A 67 13.77 -14.66 -3.92
CA CYS A 67 13.19 -14.07 -2.71
C CYS A 67 14.16 -14.11 -1.53
N LEU A 68 13.82 -13.45 -0.41
CA LEU A 68 14.65 -13.40 0.80
C LEU A 68 15.15 -14.79 1.26
N ASP A 69 14.34 -15.83 1.14
CA ASP A 69 14.69 -17.21 1.52
C ASP A 69 15.41 -18.02 0.42
N GLY A 70 15.57 -17.48 -0.79
CA GLY A 70 16.16 -18.16 -1.93
C GLY A 70 15.17 -18.83 -2.89
N THR A 71 13.86 -18.78 -2.61
CA THR A 71 12.84 -19.29 -3.54
C THR A 71 12.68 -18.40 -4.77
N LEU A 72 12.06 -18.94 -5.83
CA LEU A 72 11.82 -18.18 -7.05
C LEU A 72 10.78 -17.07 -6.82
N PRO A 73 10.96 -15.88 -7.40
CA PRO A 73 9.91 -14.86 -7.47
C PRO A 73 8.76 -15.32 -8.37
N GLY A 74 7.60 -14.69 -8.24
CA GLY A 74 6.42 -15.02 -9.02
C GLY A 74 5.50 -13.84 -9.28
N TYR A 75 4.55 -14.04 -10.18
CA TYR A 75 3.55 -13.05 -10.56
C TYR A 75 2.21 -13.74 -10.88
N HIS A 76 1.14 -12.98 -10.87
CA HIS A 76 -0.18 -13.39 -11.37
C HIS A 76 -0.45 -12.63 -12.66
N LEU A 77 -0.89 -13.31 -13.72
CA LEU A 77 -1.17 -12.67 -15.01
C LEU A 77 -2.54 -13.12 -15.52
N HIS A 78 -3.39 -12.14 -15.81
CA HIS A 78 -4.61 -12.35 -16.56
C HIS A 78 -4.47 -11.69 -17.95
N PRO A 79 -4.54 -12.47 -19.05
CA PRO A 79 -4.42 -11.93 -20.40
C PRO A 79 -5.48 -10.87 -20.75
N GLY A 80 -5.07 -9.88 -21.54
CA GLY A 80 -5.97 -8.88 -22.08
C GLY A 80 -6.87 -9.42 -23.19
N SER A 81 -7.92 -8.68 -23.52
CA SER A 81 -8.90 -9.04 -24.55
C SER A 81 -9.27 -7.85 -25.43
N GLY A 82 -9.74 -8.12 -26.64
CA GLY A 82 -10.16 -7.08 -27.60
C GLY A 82 -9.08 -6.02 -27.82
N SER A 83 -9.47 -4.75 -27.73
CA SER A 83 -8.57 -3.59 -27.89
C SER A 83 -7.48 -3.50 -26.81
N GLY A 84 -7.67 -4.09 -25.63
CA GLY A 84 -6.69 -4.10 -24.54
C GLY A 84 -5.65 -5.21 -24.63
N SER A 85 -5.75 -6.12 -25.61
CA SER A 85 -4.80 -7.24 -25.77
C SER A 85 -3.36 -6.80 -26.05
N SER A 86 -3.16 -5.57 -26.57
CA SER A 86 -1.85 -4.93 -26.78
C SER A 86 -1.48 -3.93 -25.68
N SER A 87 -2.20 -3.89 -24.57
CA SER A 87 -1.96 -2.96 -23.46
C SER A 87 -1.64 -3.73 -22.19
N TRP A 88 -0.75 -3.18 -21.35
CA TRP A 88 -0.20 -3.87 -20.18
C TRP A 88 -0.28 -3.02 -18.93
N LEU A 89 -0.82 -3.58 -17.85
CA LEU A 89 -0.81 -3.01 -16.51
C LEU A 89 -0.01 -3.93 -15.59
N ILE A 90 1.10 -3.42 -15.06
CA ILE A 90 1.95 -4.12 -14.11
C ILE A 90 1.74 -3.52 -12.73
N GLN A 91 1.06 -4.22 -11.84
CA GLN A 91 0.83 -3.83 -10.45
C GLN A 91 1.90 -4.47 -9.55
N LEU A 92 2.74 -3.65 -8.93
CA LEU A 92 3.74 -4.06 -7.96
C LEU A 92 3.08 -4.21 -6.58
N GLU A 93 3.19 -5.40 -6.02
CA GLU A 93 2.70 -5.67 -4.67
C GLU A 93 3.48 -4.86 -3.61
N GLY A 94 2.77 -4.31 -2.63
CA GLY A 94 3.36 -3.61 -1.49
C GLY A 94 3.59 -4.52 -0.28
N GLY A 95 3.72 -3.93 0.91
CA GLY A 95 3.74 -4.65 2.17
C GLY A 95 4.98 -4.42 3.02
N GLY A 96 5.34 -3.15 3.23
CA GLY A 96 6.41 -2.74 4.14
C GLY A 96 7.82 -3.19 3.73
N TRP A 97 8.74 -3.13 4.67
CA TRP A 97 10.16 -3.42 4.46
C TRP A 97 10.74 -4.25 5.60
N CYS A 98 11.95 -4.76 5.41
CA CYS A 98 12.76 -5.26 6.51
C CYS A 98 14.11 -4.54 6.50
N ASN A 99 14.51 -4.03 7.67
CA ASN A 99 15.62 -3.09 7.82
C ASN A 99 16.66 -3.55 8.85
N THR A 100 16.51 -4.76 9.39
CA THR A 100 17.47 -5.41 10.30
C THR A 100 17.57 -6.89 9.95
N ILE A 101 18.69 -7.53 10.28
CA ILE A 101 18.82 -8.99 10.09
C ILE A 101 17.67 -9.74 10.78
N ARG A 102 17.32 -9.35 12.01
CA ARG A 102 16.27 -10.00 12.80
C ARG A 102 14.91 -9.95 12.08
N ASN A 103 14.46 -8.78 11.64
CA ASN A 103 13.15 -8.69 11.00
C ASN A 103 13.15 -9.26 9.57
N CYS A 104 14.28 -9.23 8.85
CA CYS A 104 14.40 -9.91 7.56
C CYS A 104 14.37 -11.44 7.71
N VAL A 105 15.00 -12.00 8.76
CA VAL A 105 14.89 -13.44 9.08
C VAL A 105 13.46 -13.84 9.43
N TYR A 106 12.71 -12.99 10.14
CA TYR A 106 11.28 -13.24 10.35
C TYR A 106 10.50 -13.14 9.04
N ARG A 107 10.77 -12.12 8.22
CA ARG A 107 10.06 -11.88 6.97
C ARG A 107 10.24 -12.99 5.93
N LYS A 108 11.42 -13.62 5.86
CA LYS A 108 11.68 -14.72 4.91
C LYS A 108 10.82 -15.97 5.16
N THR A 109 10.22 -16.13 6.33
CA THR A 109 9.30 -17.22 6.66
C THR A 109 7.83 -16.87 6.40
N THR A 110 7.56 -15.86 5.55
CA THR A 110 6.22 -15.37 5.22
C THR A 110 6.05 -15.23 3.72
N ARG A 111 4.82 -14.96 3.25
CA ARG A 111 4.51 -14.67 1.84
C ARG A 111 5.29 -13.47 1.27
N ARG A 112 5.79 -12.60 2.16
CA ARG A 112 6.54 -11.38 1.88
C ARG A 112 8.06 -11.59 1.75
N GLY A 113 8.54 -12.82 1.88
CA GLY A 113 9.95 -13.16 1.72
C GLY A 113 10.20 -14.53 1.10
N SER A 114 9.13 -15.26 0.73
CA SER A 114 9.24 -16.59 0.16
C SER A 114 7.97 -16.97 -0.62
N SER A 115 8.17 -17.51 -1.82
CA SER A 115 7.06 -17.96 -2.66
C SER A 115 6.42 -19.28 -2.20
N ASN A 116 7.05 -19.99 -1.25
CA ASN A 116 6.44 -21.15 -0.61
C ASN A 116 5.16 -20.77 0.16
N TYR A 117 5.13 -19.57 0.73
CA TYR A 117 4.01 -19.07 1.52
C TYR A 117 3.08 -18.13 0.74
N MET A 118 3.37 -17.86 -0.53
CA MET A 118 2.48 -17.06 -1.37
C MET A 118 1.17 -17.80 -1.67
N GLU A 119 0.07 -17.05 -1.62
CA GLU A 119 -1.24 -17.49 -2.06
C GLU A 119 -1.17 -18.00 -3.50
N LYS A 120 -1.74 -19.18 -3.74
CA LYS A 120 -1.71 -19.82 -5.07
C LYS A 120 -2.64 -19.12 -6.06
N GLN A 121 -3.62 -18.37 -5.57
CA GLN A 121 -4.48 -17.51 -6.35
C GLN A 121 -4.72 -16.20 -5.61
N LEU A 122 -4.87 -15.11 -6.35
CA LEU A 122 -5.28 -13.81 -5.80
C LEU A 122 -6.53 -13.30 -6.53
N PRO A 123 -7.47 -12.66 -5.82
CA PRO A 123 -8.56 -11.94 -6.45
C PRO A 123 -8.00 -10.68 -7.14
N PHE A 124 -8.41 -10.46 -8.39
CA PHE A 124 -8.14 -9.23 -9.10
C PHE A 124 -9.34 -8.28 -8.95
N THR A 125 -9.13 -7.17 -8.23
CA THR A 125 -10.14 -6.16 -7.87
C THR A 125 -9.61 -4.75 -8.17
N GLY A 126 -10.47 -3.73 -8.08
CA GLY A 126 -10.08 -2.33 -8.32
C GLY A 126 -9.46 -2.17 -9.71
N ILE A 127 -8.30 -1.53 -9.79
CA ILE A 127 -7.53 -1.33 -11.02
C ILE A 127 -7.15 -2.64 -11.74
N LEU A 128 -7.18 -3.78 -11.05
CA LEU A 128 -6.94 -5.10 -11.64
C LEU A 128 -8.23 -5.84 -12.04
N SER A 129 -9.43 -5.34 -11.73
CA SER A 129 -10.69 -6.02 -12.07
C SER A 129 -10.86 -6.20 -13.58
N ASN A 130 -11.50 -7.31 -14.01
CA ASN A 130 -11.80 -7.62 -15.41
C ASN A 130 -13.18 -7.15 -15.87
N LYS A 131 -13.87 -6.38 -15.03
CA LYS A 131 -15.22 -5.87 -15.27
C LYS A 131 -15.15 -4.38 -15.55
N ALA A 132 -15.79 -3.90 -16.61
CA ALA A 132 -15.76 -2.50 -16.99
C ALA A 132 -16.49 -1.61 -15.95
N GLU A 133 -17.52 -2.15 -15.31
CA GLU A 133 -18.26 -1.49 -14.23
C GLU A 133 -17.44 -1.33 -12.94
N GLU A 134 -16.34 -2.07 -12.78
CA GLU A 134 -15.44 -1.96 -11.64
C GLU A 134 -14.11 -1.28 -12.01
N ASN A 135 -13.71 -1.35 -13.28
CA ASN A 135 -12.44 -0.85 -13.82
C ASN A 135 -12.61 -0.35 -15.26
N PRO A 136 -13.17 0.85 -15.47
CA PRO A 136 -13.72 1.27 -16.75
C PRO A 136 -12.69 1.31 -17.89
N ASP A 137 -11.45 1.62 -17.55
CA ASP A 137 -10.41 1.98 -18.51
C ASP A 137 -9.37 0.87 -18.73
N PHE A 138 -9.14 0.01 -17.72
CA PHE A 138 -8.09 -1.00 -17.74
C PHE A 138 -8.60 -2.44 -17.70
N PHE A 139 -9.92 -2.68 -17.63
CA PHE A 139 -10.50 -4.01 -17.44
C PHE A 139 -10.10 -5.06 -18.49
N ASN A 140 -9.84 -4.64 -19.74
CA ASN A 140 -9.50 -5.54 -20.84
C ASN A 140 -8.00 -5.58 -21.15
N TRP A 141 -7.15 -4.96 -20.32
CA TRP A 141 -5.69 -5.00 -20.49
C TRP A 141 -5.10 -6.33 -20.02
N ASN A 142 -3.87 -6.63 -20.47
CA ASN A 142 -3.05 -7.63 -19.80
C ASN A 142 -2.72 -7.10 -18.41
N ARG A 143 -3.20 -7.77 -17.37
CA ARG A 143 -3.10 -7.31 -15.99
C ARG A 143 -2.21 -8.25 -15.21
N VAL A 144 -1.18 -7.70 -14.58
CA VAL A 144 -0.16 -8.45 -13.86
C VAL A 144 -0.09 -7.94 -12.43
N LYS A 145 -0.03 -8.84 -11.45
CA LYS A 145 0.41 -8.53 -10.08
C LYS A 145 1.75 -9.20 -9.86
N LEU A 146 2.84 -8.41 -9.80
CA LEU A 146 4.18 -8.92 -9.46
C LEU A 146 4.30 -9.05 -7.95
N ARG A 147 4.63 -10.25 -7.47
CA ARG A 147 4.67 -10.55 -6.03
C ARG A 147 5.93 -9.99 -5.38
N TYR A 148 5.76 -9.43 -4.19
CA TYR A 148 6.81 -8.74 -3.44
C TYR A 148 7.44 -9.67 -2.39
N CYS A 149 8.73 -9.95 -2.55
CA CYS A 149 9.45 -10.88 -1.68
C CYS A 149 10.91 -10.51 -1.39
N ASP A 150 11.34 -9.27 -1.68
CA ASP A 150 12.71 -8.80 -1.44
C ASP A 150 12.84 -7.91 -0.19
N GLY A 151 11.80 -7.16 0.18
CA GLY A 151 11.83 -6.32 1.38
C GLY A 151 12.50 -4.95 1.23
N ALA A 152 12.79 -4.50 -0.01
CA ALA A 152 13.40 -3.20 -0.34
C ALA A 152 12.75 -2.54 -1.57
N SER A 153 11.42 -2.65 -1.74
CA SER A 153 10.72 -2.03 -2.89
C SER A 153 11.35 -2.39 -4.25
N PHE A 154 11.77 -3.64 -4.43
CA PHE A 154 12.47 -4.10 -5.63
C PHE A 154 13.81 -3.41 -5.94
N SER A 155 14.46 -2.79 -4.95
CA SER A 155 15.67 -1.97 -5.18
C SER A 155 16.96 -2.51 -4.53
N GLY A 156 16.89 -3.56 -3.69
CA GLY A 156 18.08 -4.15 -3.06
C GLY A 156 18.92 -5.03 -4.01
N ASP A 157 20.25 -5.03 -3.83
CA ASP A 157 21.13 -6.04 -4.45
C ASP A 157 22.35 -6.38 -3.58
N SER A 158 22.12 -7.23 -2.58
CA SER A 158 23.14 -7.77 -1.68
C SER A 158 22.69 -9.11 -1.08
N GLN A 159 23.45 -9.65 -0.13
CA GLN A 159 23.11 -10.87 0.60
C GLN A 159 23.72 -10.85 2.00
N ASN A 160 23.18 -11.69 2.88
CA ASN A 160 23.79 -12.01 4.16
C ASN A 160 23.84 -13.54 4.32
N GLU A 161 25.01 -14.12 4.12
CA GLU A 161 25.21 -15.56 4.11
C GLU A 161 24.99 -16.18 5.49
N ALA A 162 25.45 -15.50 6.54
CA ALA A 162 25.31 -15.96 7.92
C ALA A 162 23.83 -16.11 8.34
N ALA A 163 22.97 -15.19 7.91
CA ALA A 163 21.54 -15.23 8.15
C ALA A 163 20.74 -15.93 7.05
N GLN A 164 21.40 -16.42 6.00
CA GLN A 164 20.80 -17.00 4.79
C GLN A 164 19.70 -16.09 4.23
N LEU A 165 20.06 -14.83 3.94
CA LEU A 165 19.17 -13.82 3.38
C LEU A 165 19.67 -13.37 2.00
N ASN A 166 18.76 -13.29 1.04
CA ASN A 166 19.02 -12.81 -0.31
C ASN A 166 18.26 -11.50 -0.54
N PHE A 167 18.96 -10.38 -0.63
CA PHE A 167 18.36 -9.07 -0.89
C PHE A 167 18.44 -8.78 -2.38
N ARG A 168 17.52 -9.34 -3.17
CA ARG A 168 17.60 -9.38 -4.65
C ARG A 168 16.50 -8.59 -5.35
N GLY A 169 16.01 -7.53 -4.74
CA GLY A 169 14.93 -6.70 -5.29
C GLY A 169 15.17 -6.28 -6.74
N GLN A 170 16.33 -5.68 -7.03
CA GLN A 170 16.64 -5.21 -8.39
C GLN A 170 16.68 -6.37 -9.38
N LYS A 171 17.26 -7.51 -8.98
CA LYS A 171 17.35 -8.69 -9.84
C LYS A 171 15.97 -9.29 -10.10
N ILE A 172 15.09 -9.32 -9.10
CA ILE A 172 13.70 -9.76 -9.23
C ILE A 172 12.95 -8.86 -10.23
N TRP A 173 13.09 -7.54 -10.09
CA TRP A 173 12.51 -6.57 -11.03
C TRP A 173 12.94 -6.84 -12.47
N LEU A 174 14.26 -6.91 -12.72
CA LEU A 174 14.80 -7.16 -14.06
C LEU A 174 14.33 -8.51 -14.63
N ALA A 175 14.39 -9.59 -13.83
CA ALA A 175 13.95 -10.91 -14.28
C ALA A 175 12.45 -10.96 -14.59
N ALA A 176 11.62 -10.26 -13.80
CA ALA A 176 10.18 -10.15 -14.04
C ALA A 176 9.87 -9.35 -15.30
N MET A 177 10.51 -8.20 -15.50
CA MET A 177 10.29 -7.39 -16.70
C MET A 177 10.69 -8.16 -17.96
N GLU A 178 11.84 -8.85 -17.95
CA GLU A 178 12.27 -9.68 -19.07
C GLU A 178 11.28 -10.82 -19.37
N GLU A 179 10.78 -11.51 -18.34
CA GLU A 179 9.77 -12.57 -18.46
C GLU A 179 8.49 -12.03 -19.12
N LEU A 180 7.99 -10.88 -18.68
CA LEU A 180 6.78 -10.26 -19.23
C LEU A 180 6.99 -9.74 -20.67
N MET A 181 8.16 -9.16 -20.94
CA MET A 181 8.57 -8.78 -22.30
C MET A 181 8.54 -9.98 -23.25
N SER A 182 9.00 -11.15 -22.79
CA SER A 182 8.96 -12.39 -23.57
C SER A 182 7.53 -12.88 -23.87
N LYS A 183 6.57 -12.61 -22.96
CA LYS A 183 5.15 -13.00 -23.10
C LYS A 183 4.32 -12.09 -23.99
N GLY A 184 4.91 -11.04 -24.52
CA GLY A 184 4.26 -10.16 -25.49
C GLY A 184 4.24 -8.69 -25.09
N MET A 185 4.68 -8.34 -23.87
CA MET A 185 4.75 -6.94 -23.43
C MET A 185 5.65 -6.11 -24.34
N LYS A 186 6.69 -6.71 -24.95
CA LYS A 186 7.54 -6.03 -25.95
C LYS A 186 6.81 -5.46 -27.17
N LYS A 187 5.58 -5.91 -27.44
CA LYS A 187 4.72 -5.44 -28.54
C LYS A 187 3.61 -4.51 -28.05
N ALA A 188 3.69 -4.03 -26.81
CA ALA A 188 2.66 -3.19 -26.23
C ALA A 188 2.57 -1.84 -26.95
N ASN A 189 1.33 -1.42 -27.23
CA ASN A 189 1.05 -0.06 -27.66
C ASN A 189 1.05 0.90 -26.47
N GLN A 190 0.66 0.39 -25.30
CA GLN A 190 0.53 1.15 -24.07
C GLN A 190 0.92 0.29 -22.87
N ALA A 191 1.61 0.88 -21.90
CA ALA A 191 1.98 0.21 -20.67
C ALA A 191 1.83 1.15 -19.46
N LEU A 192 1.31 0.62 -18.36
CA LEU A 192 1.18 1.31 -17.09
C LEU A 192 1.92 0.50 -16.02
N LEU A 193 2.97 1.08 -15.45
CA LEU A 193 3.56 0.56 -14.21
C LEU A 193 2.80 1.16 -13.04
N SER A 194 2.31 0.32 -12.16
CA SER A 194 1.55 0.73 -11.00
C SER A 194 2.00 -0.03 -9.77
N GLY A 195 1.68 0.43 -8.57
CA GLY A 195 1.92 -0.31 -7.34
C GLY A 195 1.35 0.41 -6.13
N CYS A 196 1.15 -0.33 -5.04
CA CYS A 196 0.76 0.25 -3.76
C CYS A 196 1.87 0.19 -2.71
N SER A 197 1.99 1.21 -1.85
CA SER A 197 2.80 1.17 -0.63
C SER A 197 4.27 1.00 -0.98
N ALA A 198 4.95 -0.04 -0.47
CA ALA A 198 6.29 -0.41 -0.92
C ALA A 198 6.37 -0.63 -2.45
N GLY A 199 5.32 -1.16 -3.08
CA GLY A 199 5.20 -1.28 -4.54
C GLY A 199 4.90 0.06 -5.23
N GLY A 200 4.24 0.99 -4.55
CA GLY A 200 4.05 2.36 -5.01
C GLY A 200 5.38 3.11 -5.04
N LEU A 201 6.18 3.01 -3.98
CA LEU A 201 7.55 3.49 -3.96
C LEU A 201 8.40 2.85 -5.07
N ALA A 202 8.28 1.53 -5.27
CA ALA A 202 8.95 0.83 -6.36
C ALA A 202 8.54 1.37 -7.75
N SER A 203 7.26 1.70 -7.94
CA SER A 203 6.77 2.28 -9.20
C SER A 203 7.38 3.65 -9.49
N ILE A 204 7.76 4.42 -8.46
CA ILE A 204 8.51 5.68 -8.59
C ILE A 204 9.96 5.39 -8.98
N ILE A 205 10.63 4.51 -8.21
CA ILE A 205 12.05 4.20 -8.39
C ILE A 205 12.33 3.63 -9.78
N HIS A 206 11.49 2.70 -10.26
CA HIS A 206 11.67 1.99 -11.52
C HIS A 206 10.92 2.62 -12.70
N CYS A 207 10.30 3.80 -12.54
CA CYS A 207 9.44 4.37 -13.58
C CYS A 207 10.19 4.61 -14.90
N ASP A 208 11.37 5.24 -14.80
CA ASP A 208 12.20 5.53 -15.97
C ASP A 208 12.83 4.26 -16.56
N GLU A 209 13.27 3.31 -15.72
CA GLU A 209 13.73 1.99 -16.19
C GLU A 209 12.63 1.25 -16.97
N PHE A 210 11.37 1.34 -16.52
CA PHE A 210 10.24 0.72 -17.20
C PHE A 210 9.98 1.35 -18.56
N GLN A 211 10.00 2.69 -18.67
CA GLN A 211 9.89 3.40 -19.94
C GLN A 211 10.99 3.01 -20.93
N GLU A 212 12.22 2.78 -20.46
CA GLU A 212 13.38 2.40 -21.29
C GLU A 212 13.26 0.99 -21.90
N LEU A 213 12.36 0.13 -21.39
CA LEU A 213 12.09 -1.19 -21.99
C LEU A 213 11.37 -1.10 -23.34
N PHE A 214 10.75 0.04 -23.65
CA PHE A 214 9.88 0.22 -24.80
C PHE A 214 10.44 1.21 -25.82
N PRO A 215 10.09 1.07 -27.11
CA PRO A 215 10.38 2.11 -28.09
C PRO A 215 9.60 3.40 -27.76
N GLN A 216 10.11 4.55 -28.23
CA GLN A 216 9.49 5.86 -28.00
C GLN A 216 8.04 5.97 -28.51
N SER A 217 7.61 5.09 -29.42
CA SER A 217 6.23 5.03 -29.93
C SER A 217 5.23 4.43 -28.94
N THR A 218 5.69 3.67 -27.94
CA THR A 218 4.82 3.07 -26.92
C THR A 218 4.47 4.12 -25.87
N LYS A 219 3.19 4.29 -25.56
CA LYS A 219 2.77 5.16 -24.45
C LYS A 219 3.04 4.45 -23.13
N VAL A 220 4.04 4.91 -22.38
CA VAL A 220 4.34 4.39 -21.04
C VAL A 220 4.11 5.48 -20.01
N LYS A 221 3.44 5.12 -18.91
CA LYS A 221 3.23 6.00 -17.76
C LYS A 221 3.32 5.18 -16.47
N CYS A 222 3.45 5.86 -15.33
CA CYS A 222 3.52 5.22 -14.02
C CYS A 222 2.46 5.76 -13.05
N LEU A 223 1.97 4.91 -12.14
CA LEU A 223 1.05 5.25 -11.07
C LEU A 223 1.62 4.78 -9.74
N SER A 224 1.86 5.71 -8.83
CA SER A 224 2.21 5.38 -7.45
C SER A 224 1.01 5.60 -6.54
N ASP A 225 0.43 4.53 -6.02
CA ASP A 225 -0.59 4.55 -4.98
C ASP A 225 0.04 4.39 -3.59
N ALA A 226 -0.22 5.32 -2.68
CA ALA A 226 0.29 5.31 -1.30
C ALA A 226 1.82 5.10 -1.21
N GLY A 227 2.54 5.53 -2.23
CA GLY A 227 4.00 5.37 -2.36
C GLY A 227 4.79 6.63 -2.02
N LEU A 228 4.12 7.76 -1.74
CA LEU A 228 4.75 9.04 -1.42
C LEU A 228 5.02 9.15 0.09
N PHE A 229 6.03 8.42 0.55
CA PHE A 229 6.49 8.51 1.93
C PHE A 229 7.37 9.73 2.19
N LEU A 230 7.18 10.37 3.34
CA LEU A 230 8.01 11.51 3.74
C LEU A 230 8.96 11.21 4.92
N ASP A 231 10.17 11.77 4.88
CA ASP A 231 11.06 11.88 6.03
C ASP A 231 10.55 12.97 6.98
N ALA A 232 9.45 12.66 7.68
CA ALA A 232 8.76 13.54 8.60
C ALA A 232 9.14 13.22 10.05
N VAL A 233 9.08 14.26 10.88
CA VAL A 233 9.28 14.15 12.33
C VAL A 233 8.10 13.40 12.96
N ASP A 234 8.39 12.44 13.83
CA ASP A 234 7.39 11.71 14.60
C ASP A 234 6.94 12.47 15.86
N VAL A 235 5.90 11.97 16.54
CA VAL A 235 5.29 12.63 17.71
C VAL A 235 6.22 12.77 18.91
N SER A 236 7.40 12.10 18.89
CA SER A 236 8.45 12.26 19.90
C SER A 236 9.56 13.23 19.49
N GLY A 237 9.50 13.80 18.29
CA GLY A 237 10.56 14.65 17.73
C GLY A 237 11.66 13.87 16.99
N GLY A 238 11.50 12.55 16.81
CA GLY A 238 12.44 11.69 16.10
C GLY A 238 12.12 11.57 14.61
N HIS A 239 12.92 10.78 13.89
CA HIS A 239 12.72 10.44 12.48
C HIS A 239 12.58 8.93 12.29
N THR A 240 11.49 8.35 12.81
CA THR A 240 11.28 6.89 12.79
C THR A 240 11.43 6.28 11.40
N LEU A 241 10.78 6.84 10.36
CA LEU A 241 10.85 6.27 9.01
C LEU A 241 12.23 6.42 8.39
N ARG A 242 12.95 7.51 8.65
CA ARG A 242 14.35 7.68 8.22
C ARG A 242 15.24 6.59 8.80
N ASN A 243 15.07 6.27 10.08
CA ASN A 243 15.81 5.19 10.73
C ASN A 243 15.48 3.83 10.09
N MET A 244 14.20 3.59 9.75
CA MET A 244 13.82 2.38 9.03
C MET A 244 14.47 2.32 7.65
N PHE A 245 14.29 3.35 6.83
CA PHE A 245 14.83 3.42 5.47
C PHE A 245 16.36 3.37 5.46
N GLY A 246 17.04 3.98 6.42
CA GLY A 246 18.50 3.89 6.55
C GLY A 246 18.96 2.45 6.80
N GLY A 247 18.20 1.69 7.59
CA GLY A 247 18.44 0.25 7.76
C GLY A 247 18.19 -0.55 6.48
N VAL A 248 17.12 -0.25 5.72
CA VAL A 248 16.84 -0.91 4.42
C VAL A 248 17.98 -0.64 3.45
N VAL A 249 18.34 0.63 3.26
CA VAL A 249 19.35 1.07 2.29
C VAL A 249 20.71 0.47 2.62
N SER A 250 21.14 0.56 3.88
CA SER A 250 22.45 0.03 4.29
C SER A 250 22.51 -1.50 4.26
N LEU A 251 21.49 -2.20 4.77
CA LEU A 251 21.50 -3.66 4.85
C LEU A 251 21.38 -4.32 3.48
N GLN A 252 20.60 -3.73 2.58
CA GLN A 252 20.24 -4.32 1.30
C GLN A 252 21.02 -3.73 0.13
N GLU A 253 21.91 -2.76 0.40
CA GLU A 253 22.73 -2.03 -0.57
C GLU A 253 21.91 -1.36 -1.69
N VAL A 254 20.76 -0.78 -1.31
CA VAL A 254 19.81 -0.15 -2.24
C VAL A 254 20.43 0.98 -3.06
N GLN A 255 21.45 1.67 -2.51
CA GLN A 255 22.14 2.78 -3.16
C GLN A 255 22.69 2.44 -4.55
N LYS A 256 22.95 1.17 -4.85
CA LYS A 256 23.41 0.73 -6.18
C LYS A 256 22.38 0.97 -7.29
N ASN A 257 21.11 1.04 -6.93
CA ASN A 257 19.98 1.08 -7.85
C ASN A 257 19.13 2.35 -7.69
N LEU A 258 19.63 3.35 -6.96
CA LEU A 258 18.96 4.66 -6.85
C LEU A 258 19.47 5.62 -7.93
N PRO A 259 18.64 6.59 -8.37
CA PRO A 259 19.03 7.54 -9.39
C PRO A 259 20.29 8.34 -9.00
N SER A 260 21.28 8.36 -9.89
CA SER A 260 22.51 9.15 -9.72
C SER A 260 22.24 10.65 -9.61
N THR A 261 21.16 11.14 -10.24
CA THR A 261 20.68 12.52 -10.12
C THR A 261 20.39 12.92 -8.67
N CYS A 262 19.97 11.98 -7.83
CA CYS A 262 19.80 12.22 -6.40
C CYS A 262 21.10 11.99 -5.62
N LEU A 263 21.78 10.85 -5.86
CA LEU A 263 22.98 10.45 -5.10
C LEU A 263 24.16 11.43 -5.23
N ASN A 264 24.19 12.24 -6.29
CA ASN A 264 25.19 13.29 -6.46
C ASN A 264 25.03 14.47 -5.48
N HIS A 265 23.87 14.59 -4.82
CA HIS A 265 23.52 15.73 -3.96
C HIS A 265 23.08 15.34 -2.55
N LEU A 266 22.54 14.14 -2.36
CA LEU A 266 21.97 13.68 -1.10
C LEU A 266 22.52 12.31 -0.71
N ASP A 267 22.45 11.99 0.59
CA ASP A 267 22.83 10.67 1.07
C ASP A 267 21.86 9.58 0.56
N PRO A 268 22.30 8.31 0.47
CA PRO A 268 21.46 7.25 -0.08
C PRO A 268 20.12 7.02 0.63
N THR A 269 20.04 7.27 1.94
CA THR A 269 18.77 7.12 2.68
C THR A 269 17.79 8.19 2.22
N SER A 270 18.25 9.43 2.10
CA SER A 270 17.44 10.52 1.56
C SER A 270 16.99 10.23 0.12
N CYS A 271 17.83 9.60 -0.71
CA CYS A 271 17.45 9.20 -2.06
C CYS A 271 16.48 8.02 -2.16
N PHE A 272 16.26 7.28 -1.08
CA PHE A 272 15.18 6.28 -1.04
C PHE A 272 13.82 6.90 -0.71
N PHE A 273 13.80 8.13 -0.18
CA PHE A 273 12.55 8.87 0.02
C PHE A 273 12.05 9.48 -1.29
N PRO A 274 10.80 9.21 -1.68
CA PRO A 274 10.22 9.67 -2.94
C PRO A 274 10.12 11.20 -3.03
N GLN A 275 10.05 11.91 -1.89
CA GLN A 275 10.09 13.38 -1.86
C GLN A 275 11.31 13.98 -2.58
N ASN A 276 12.42 13.22 -2.66
CA ASN A 276 13.66 13.64 -3.31
C ASN A 276 13.82 13.08 -4.73
N LEU A 277 12.88 12.25 -5.19
CA LEU A 277 12.92 11.57 -6.48
C LEU A 277 11.86 12.07 -7.46
N VAL A 278 10.62 12.25 -7.00
CA VAL A 278 9.46 12.42 -7.88
C VAL A 278 9.61 13.58 -8.87
N ALA A 279 10.20 14.70 -8.48
CA ALA A 279 10.41 15.85 -9.34
C ALA A 279 11.40 15.58 -10.50
N ASN A 280 12.26 14.57 -10.37
CA ASN A 280 13.29 14.20 -11.34
C ASN A 280 12.91 12.99 -12.21
N VAL A 281 11.78 12.33 -11.94
CA VAL A 281 11.27 11.25 -12.79
C VAL A 281 10.83 11.86 -14.13
N LYS A 282 11.37 11.32 -15.23
CA LYS A 282 11.14 11.88 -16.58
C LYS A 282 9.86 11.35 -17.20
N THR A 283 9.56 10.08 -16.95
CA THR A 283 8.37 9.39 -17.43
C THR A 283 7.13 9.94 -16.73
N PRO A 284 6.01 10.19 -17.43
CA PRO A 284 4.81 10.72 -16.79
C PRO A 284 4.35 9.86 -15.62
N LEU A 285 4.25 10.47 -14.45
CA LEU A 285 3.90 9.81 -13.19
C LEU A 285 2.62 10.42 -12.62
N PHE A 286 1.75 9.56 -12.09
CA PHE A 286 0.58 9.94 -11.31
C PHE A 286 0.79 9.56 -9.84
N LEU A 287 0.61 10.52 -8.93
CA LEU A 287 0.61 10.24 -7.49
C LEU A 287 -0.84 10.16 -7.00
N LEU A 288 -1.24 8.95 -6.61
CA LEU A 288 -2.44 8.71 -5.83
C LEU A 288 -2.01 8.55 -4.38
N ASN A 289 -2.37 9.48 -3.50
CA ASN A 289 -1.94 9.40 -2.10
C ASN A 289 -3.00 9.97 -1.17
N ALA A 290 -3.22 9.33 -0.03
CA ALA A 290 -3.92 9.99 1.06
C ALA A 290 -3.01 11.07 1.67
N ALA A 291 -3.54 12.25 1.96
CA ALA A 291 -2.83 13.30 2.68
C ALA A 291 -2.51 12.88 4.12
N TYR A 292 -3.29 11.97 4.68
CA TYR A 292 -3.08 11.35 5.99
C TYR A 292 -2.94 9.83 5.80
N ASP A 293 -1.89 9.42 5.09
CA ASP A 293 -1.63 8.00 4.83
C ASP A 293 -1.63 7.19 6.14
N ALA A 294 -2.58 6.27 6.26
CA ALA A 294 -2.83 5.56 7.52
C ALA A 294 -1.65 4.66 7.92
N TRP A 295 -0.90 4.13 6.95
CA TRP A 295 0.31 3.37 7.24
C TRP A 295 1.41 4.29 7.77
N GLN A 296 1.65 5.45 7.14
CA GLN A 296 2.67 6.38 7.63
C GLN A 296 2.30 6.95 9.01
N VAL A 297 1.03 7.21 9.28
CA VAL A 297 0.55 7.58 10.62
C VAL A 297 0.93 6.52 11.66
N GLN A 298 0.69 5.24 11.36
CA GLN A 298 0.92 4.13 12.31
C GLN A 298 2.39 3.74 12.46
N ALA A 299 3.11 3.67 11.36
CA ALA A 299 4.46 3.11 11.27
C ALA A 299 5.56 4.16 11.47
N SER A 300 5.28 5.42 11.15
CA SER A 300 6.27 6.50 11.16
C SER A 300 5.94 7.62 12.12
N LEU A 301 4.74 8.19 12.02
CA LEU A 301 4.43 9.44 12.72
C LEU A 301 4.11 9.21 14.20
N ALA A 302 3.29 8.21 14.52
CA ALA A 302 2.92 7.87 15.88
C ALA A 302 3.12 6.37 16.21
N PRO A 303 4.30 5.78 15.91
CA PRO A 303 4.59 4.40 16.30
C PRO A 303 4.63 4.28 17.84
N PRO A 304 4.41 3.08 18.40
CA PRO A 304 4.48 2.89 19.86
C PRO A 304 5.84 3.30 20.47
N SER A 305 6.92 3.19 19.71
CA SER A 305 8.26 3.65 20.14
C SER A 305 8.35 5.17 20.32
N ALA A 306 7.53 5.94 19.59
CA ALA A 306 7.45 7.40 19.71
C ALA A 306 6.29 7.84 20.62
N ASP A 307 5.34 6.96 20.93
CA ASP A 307 4.20 7.21 21.82
C ASP A 307 4.19 6.24 23.02
N PRO A 308 5.19 6.28 23.91
CA PRO A 308 5.31 5.31 25.01
C PRO A 308 4.18 5.42 26.04
N ASN A 309 3.51 6.57 26.11
CA ASN A 309 2.38 6.82 27.02
C ASN A 309 1.01 6.52 26.38
N GLY A 310 0.98 6.14 25.10
CA GLY A 310 -0.26 5.78 24.40
C GLY A 310 -1.19 6.95 24.10
N LEU A 311 -0.70 8.19 24.09
CA LEU A 311 -1.51 9.40 23.89
C LEU A 311 -2.13 9.45 22.48
N TRP A 312 -1.51 8.80 21.51
CA TRP A 312 -1.94 8.76 20.12
C TRP A 312 -2.68 7.48 19.76
N SER A 313 -2.75 6.50 20.65
CA SER A 313 -3.26 5.15 20.35
C SER A 313 -4.70 5.15 19.84
N ASP A 314 -5.60 5.90 20.48
CA ASP A 314 -7.00 6.00 20.05
C ASP A 314 -7.12 6.77 18.73
N CYS A 315 -6.41 7.91 18.63
CA CYS A 315 -6.43 8.79 17.46
C CYS A 315 -5.91 8.11 16.19
N LYS A 316 -4.78 7.40 16.25
CA LYS A 316 -4.22 6.71 15.09
C LYS A 316 -5.06 5.50 14.66
N SER A 317 -5.77 4.88 15.60
CA SER A 317 -6.65 3.73 15.32
C SER A 317 -7.99 4.16 14.76
N ASN A 318 -8.54 5.27 15.26
CA ASN A 318 -9.72 5.92 14.72
C ASN A 318 -9.52 7.44 14.72
N HIS A 319 -9.36 8.01 13.53
CA HIS A 319 -9.16 9.45 13.35
C HIS A 319 -10.27 10.32 13.98
N ALA A 320 -11.49 9.78 14.15
CA ALA A 320 -12.59 10.46 14.83
C ALA A 320 -12.34 10.70 16.33
N HIS A 321 -11.38 10.00 16.93
CA HIS A 321 -10.99 10.15 18.34
C HIS A 321 -9.80 11.09 18.53
N CYS A 322 -9.25 11.66 17.46
CA CYS A 322 -8.19 12.65 17.55
C CYS A 322 -8.71 13.96 18.15
N ASN A 323 -7.96 14.51 19.11
CA ASN A 323 -8.19 15.86 19.58
C ASN A 323 -7.64 16.92 18.59
N SER A 324 -7.93 18.19 18.83
CA SER A 324 -7.54 19.28 17.92
C SER A 324 -6.04 19.41 17.69
N SER A 325 -5.19 19.14 18.70
CA SER A 325 -3.73 19.22 18.50
C SER A 325 -3.19 18.03 17.71
N GLN A 326 -3.79 16.84 17.87
CA GLN A 326 -3.44 15.66 17.07
C GLN A 326 -3.84 15.83 15.60
N ILE A 327 -5.04 16.37 15.35
CA ILE A 327 -5.44 16.74 13.99
C ILE A 327 -4.50 17.81 13.42
N GLN A 328 -4.14 18.83 14.19
CA GLN A 328 -3.21 19.86 13.72
C GLN A 328 -1.85 19.27 13.30
N PHE A 329 -1.31 18.32 14.06
CA PHE A 329 -0.08 17.62 13.67
C PHE A 329 -0.23 16.89 12.32
N PHE A 330 -1.34 16.21 12.09
CA PHE A 330 -1.61 15.57 10.80
C PHE A 330 -1.82 16.61 9.67
N GLN A 331 -2.38 17.79 9.96
CA GLN A 331 -2.45 18.88 9.00
C GLN A 331 -1.07 19.43 8.63
N ASP A 332 -0.17 19.54 9.60
CA ASP A 332 1.20 19.96 9.35
C ASP A 332 1.94 18.93 8.48
N PHE A 333 1.70 17.64 8.72
CA PHE A 333 2.20 16.57 7.85
C PHE A 333 1.63 16.66 6.42
N ARG A 334 0.32 16.89 6.27
CA ARG A 334 -0.30 17.15 4.94
C ARG A 334 0.38 18.33 4.24
N ASN A 335 0.65 19.41 4.95
CA ASN A 335 1.32 20.58 4.37
C ASN A 335 2.74 20.25 3.89
N GLN A 336 3.46 19.37 4.60
CA GLN A 336 4.75 18.85 4.16
C GLN A 336 4.63 18.02 2.88
N ILE A 337 3.63 17.13 2.78
CA ILE A 337 3.34 16.38 1.54
C ILE A 337 3.13 17.33 0.37
N LEU A 338 2.25 18.33 0.54
CA LEU A 338 1.93 19.28 -0.52
C LEU A 338 3.14 20.12 -0.95
N ASN A 339 4.00 20.48 0.01
CA ASN A 339 5.24 21.19 -0.30
C ASN A 339 6.22 20.31 -1.07
N ALA A 340 6.37 19.03 -0.69
CA ALA A 340 7.27 18.07 -1.32
C ALA A 340 6.92 17.80 -2.80
N ILE A 341 5.65 17.90 -3.18
CA ILE A 341 5.19 17.67 -4.56
C ILE A 341 5.02 18.95 -5.38
N LYS A 342 5.43 20.11 -4.87
CA LYS A 342 5.21 21.41 -5.54
C LYS A 342 5.87 21.44 -6.92
N ASP A 343 7.15 21.06 -7.01
CA ASP A 343 7.89 21.06 -8.28
C ASP A 343 7.37 19.97 -9.22
N PHE A 344 7.08 18.78 -8.67
CA PHE A 344 6.44 17.69 -9.41
C PHE A 344 5.11 18.10 -10.06
N SER A 345 4.31 18.90 -9.33
CA SER A 345 3.00 19.36 -9.78
C SER A 345 3.07 20.32 -10.97
N GLY A 346 4.19 21.00 -11.16
CA GLY A 346 4.41 21.97 -12.24
C GLY A 346 4.46 21.34 -13.64
N SER A 347 4.80 20.05 -13.75
CA SER A 347 4.75 19.33 -15.03
C SER A 347 3.30 19.06 -15.46
N SER A 348 2.93 19.44 -16.68
CA SER A 348 1.62 19.15 -17.26
C SER A 348 1.41 17.67 -17.58
N GLN A 349 2.49 16.89 -17.67
CA GLN A 349 2.44 15.46 -17.96
C GLN A 349 2.13 14.62 -16.71
N ASN A 350 2.42 15.15 -15.52
CA ASN A 350 2.21 14.42 -14.26
C ASN A 350 0.76 14.56 -13.79
N GLY A 351 0.30 13.58 -13.01
CA GLY A 351 -1.04 13.59 -12.41
C GLY A 351 -1.00 13.56 -10.88
N LEU A 352 -2.03 14.08 -10.23
CA LEU A 352 -2.19 14.09 -8.78
C LEU A 352 -3.63 13.80 -8.39
N PHE A 353 -3.82 12.88 -7.45
CA PHE A 353 -5.04 12.71 -6.69
C PHE A 353 -4.67 12.56 -5.21
N ILE A 354 -4.72 13.69 -4.50
CA ILE A 354 -4.36 13.77 -3.07
C ILE A 354 -5.62 14.06 -2.27
N ASN A 355 -6.26 13.00 -1.74
CA ASN A 355 -7.47 13.13 -0.92
C ASN A 355 -7.15 13.33 0.56
N SER A 356 -8.11 13.85 1.33
CA SER A 356 -7.96 14.04 2.77
C SER A 356 -8.48 12.87 3.60
N CYS A 357 -8.46 11.66 3.04
CA CYS A 357 -8.86 10.46 3.75
C CYS A 357 -7.71 9.93 4.62
N PHE A 358 -8.07 9.24 5.70
CA PHE A 358 -7.16 8.36 6.44
C PHE A 358 -7.16 7.00 5.76
N ALA A 359 -6.42 6.85 4.67
CA ALA A 359 -6.45 5.66 3.81
C ALA A 359 -5.03 5.17 3.47
N HIS A 360 -4.94 3.95 2.96
CA HIS A 360 -3.73 3.33 2.43
C HIS A 360 -4.16 2.33 1.34
N CYS A 361 -3.42 2.22 0.24
CA CYS A 361 -3.75 1.34 -0.92
C CYS A 361 -5.16 1.49 -1.47
N GLN A 362 -5.39 2.53 -2.26
CA GLN A 362 -6.72 2.89 -2.76
C GLN A 362 -7.03 2.34 -4.16
N SER A 363 -6.04 1.97 -4.97
CA SER A 363 -6.28 1.55 -6.37
C SER A 363 -6.76 0.12 -6.50
N GLU A 364 -6.37 -0.78 -5.60
CA GLU A 364 -6.75 -2.20 -5.66
C GLU A 364 -8.05 -2.51 -4.91
N ARG A 365 -8.49 -1.57 -4.06
CA ARG A 365 -9.70 -1.64 -3.27
C ARG A 365 -10.89 -1.11 -4.06
N GLN A 366 -11.89 -1.96 -4.30
CA GLN A 366 -13.03 -1.57 -5.12
C GLN A 366 -13.82 -0.41 -4.51
N ASP A 367 -13.95 -0.39 -3.18
CA ASP A 367 -14.71 0.62 -2.44
C ASP A 367 -14.08 2.02 -2.55
N THR A 368 -12.76 2.12 -2.73
CA THR A 368 -12.08 3.40 -2.98
C THR A 368 -11.85 3.70 -4.46
N TRP A 369 -11.66 2.67 -5.28
CA TRP A 369 -11.31 2.83 -6.69
C TRP A 369 -12.47 3.32 -7.55
N PHE A 370 -13.60 2.58 -7.54
CA PHE A 370 -14.73 2.80 -8.45
C PHE A 370 -16.03 2.13 -7.95
N ALA A 371 -16.38 2.33 -6.69
CA ALA A 371 -17.71 2.01 -6.17
C ALA A 371 -18.63 3.24 -6.24
N ASP A 372 -19.96 3.02 -6.13
CA ASP A 372 -20.97 4.10 -6.19
C ASP A 372 -20.75 5.19 -5.13
N ASP A 373 -20.19 4.82 -3.98
CA ASP A 373 -19.88 5.69 -2.84
C ASP A 373 -18.37 5.98 -2.68
N SER A 374 -17.54 5.62 -3.66
CA SER A 374 -16.08 5.83 -3.59
C SER A 374 -15.68 7.29 -3.36
N PRO A 375 -14.51 7.56 -2.75
CA PRO A 375 -14.04 8.92 -2.51
C PRO A 375 -13.93 9.75 -3.80
N LEU A 376 -14.37 11.00 -3.72
CA LEU A 376 -14.50 11.89 -4.86
C LEU A 376 -13.71 13.18 -4.64
N LEU A 377 -12.84 13.53 -5.58
CA LEU A 377 -12.30 14.88 -5.67
C LEU A 377 -12.88 15.58 -6.88
N ARG A 378 -13.46 16.77 -6.66
CA ARG A 378 -14.17 17.54 -7.70
C ARG A 378 -15.23 16.67 -8.43
N ASN A 379 -15.98 15.89 -7.66
CA ASN A 379 -17.00 14.94 -8.15
C ASN A 379 -16.48 13.84 -9.09
N LYS A 380 -15.18 13.53 -9.05
CA LYS A 380 -14.58 12.46 -9.85
C LYS A 380 -13.93 11.40 -8.95
N PRO A 381 -14.23 10.11 -9.13
CA PRO A 381 -13.59 9.03 -8.40
C PRO A 381 -12.15 8.82 -8.88
N ILE A 382 -11.40 8.02 -8.13
CA ILE A 382 -9.99 7.70 -8.42
C ILE A 382 -9.85 7.08 -9.82
N ALA A 383 -10.65 6.07 -10.15
CA ALA A 383 -10.50 5.35 -11.42
C ALA A 383 -10.62 6.24 -12.66
N LEU A 384 -11.61 7.14 -12.67
CA LEU A 384 -11.80 8.08 -13.79
C LEU A 384 -10.69 9.12 -13.84
N SER A 385 -10.20 9.58 -12.67
CA SER A 385 -9.08 10.53 -12.59
C SER A 385 -7.79 9.93 -13.16
N VAL A 386 -7.47 8.69 -12.82
CA VAL A 386 -6.31 7.97 -13.36
C VAL A 386 -6.49 7.70 -14.85
N GLY A 387 -7.67 7.24 -15.28
CA GLY A 387 -7.96 6.98 -16.69
C GLY A 387 -7.89 8.23 -17.56
N ASP A 388 -8.49 9.33 -17.12
CA ASP A 388 -8.47 10.61 -17.84
C ASP A 388 -7.05 11.13 -18.02
N TRP A 389 -6.24 11.05 -16.97
CA TRP A 389 -4.82 11.40 -17.07
C TRP A 389 -4.06 10.44 -17.98
N PHE A 390 -4.25 9.13 -17.83
CA PHE A 390 -3.48 8.13 -18.58
C PHE A 390 -3.72 8.28 -20.09
N PHE A 391 -4.99 8.44 -20.49
CA PHE A 391 -5.39 8.57 -21.89
C PHE A 391 -5.29 10.00 -22.44
N ASP A 392 -4.77 10.95 -21.66
CA ASP A 392 -4.65 12.36 -22.04
C ASP A 392 -6.02 13.02 -22.35
N ARG A 393 -7.09 12.56 -21.69
CA ARG A 393 -8.42 13.17 -21.77
C ARG A 393 -8.49 14.47 -20.96
N GLU A 394 -7.80 14.51 -19.81
CA GLU A 394 -7.72 15.70 -18.94
C GLU A 394 -6.40 15.72 -18.15
N GLY A 395 -5.85 16.92 -17.91
CA GLY A 395 -4.78 17.11 -16.93
C GLY A 395 -5.32 17.07 -15.50
N VAL A 396 -4.95 16.05 -14.73
CA VAL A 396 -5.51 15.85 -13.38
C VAL A 396 -4.55 16.32 -12.30
N LYS A 397 -4.91 17.43 -11.64
CA LYS A 397 -4.21 18.00 -10.48
C LYS A 397 -5.20 18.19 -9.32
N ALA A 398 -5.72 17.07 -8.81
CA ALA A 398 -6.72 17.06 -7.75
C ALA A 398 -6.03 16.98 -6.37
N ILE A 399 -6.18 18.05 -5.59
CA ILE A 399 -5.74 18.12 -4.20
C ILE A 399 -6.96 18.56 -3.40
N ASP A 400 -7.27 17.80 -2.37
CA ASP A 400 -8.42 18.02 -1.51
C ASP A 400 -8.20 19.13 -0.48
N CYS A 401 -9.27 19.62 0.14
CA CYS A 401 -9.20 20.51 1.30
C CYS A 401 -8.69 19.77 2.55
N ALA A 402 -8.36 20.48 3.62
CA ALA A 402 -7.93 19.87 4.88
C ALA A 402 -9.09 19.14 5.58
N TYR A 403 -8.83 17.99 6.22
CA TYR A 403 -9.80 17.28 7.08
C TYR A 403 -10.44 18.26 8.09
N PRO A 404 -11.76 18.18 8.35
CA PRO A 404 -12.70 17.12 7.99
C PRO A 404 -13.61 17.44 6.79
N CYS A 405 -13.13 18.16 5.78
CA CYS A 405 -14.02 18.67 4.74
C CYS A 405 -14.60 17.61 3.78
N ASP A 406 -13.88 16.52 3.50
CA ASP A 406 -14.30 15.51 2.53
C ASP A 406 -15.14 14.41 3.20
N ASN A 407 -16.44 14.50 2.94
CA ASN A 407 -17.43 13.55 3.45
C ASN A 407 -17.60 12.32 2.55
N THR A 408 -16.78 12.13 1.52
CA THR A 408 -16.79 10.94 0.66
C THR A 408 -15.68 9.94 1.04
N CYS A 409 -14.84 10.31 2.00
CA CYS A 409 -13.72 9.47 2.43
C CYS A 409 -14.14 8.15 3.06
N HIS A 410 -13.50 7.07 2.61
CA HIS A 410 -13.53 5.77 3.27
C HIS A 410 -12.30 5.65 4.18
N ASN A 411 -12.42 6.18 5.39
CA ASN A 411 -11.33 6.17 6.36
C ASN A 411 -11.14 4.78 6.96
N LEU A 412 -9.88 4.36 7.10
CA LEU A 412 -9.47 3.17 7.84
C LEU A 412 -9.73 3.39 9.33
N VAL A 413 -10.48 2.46 9.94
CA VAL A 413 -10.65 2.36 11.40
C VAL A 413 -10.17 0.98 11.84
N LEU A 414 -9.29 0.97 12.83
CA LEU A 414 -8.70 -0.25 13.39
C LEU A 414 -9.44 -0.60 14.69
N ASN A 415 -10.20 -1.69 14.70
CA ASN A 415 -10.91 -2.12 15.92
C ASN A 415 -10.11 -3.18 16.70
N ASP A 416 -10.02 -2.98 18.01
CA ASP A 416 -9.55 -3.95 19.00
C ASP A 416 -10.74 -4.76 19.54
N ASP A 417 -11.14 -5.86 18.89
CA ASP A 417 -12.01 -6.83 19.57
C ASP A 417 -11.19 -7.67 20.55
N SER A 418 -11.18 -7.24 21.80
CA SER A 418 -10.64 -7.98 22.96
C SER A 418 -11.74 -8.70 23.76
N SER A 419 -12.91 -8.95 23.16
CA SER A 419 -14.13 -9.39 23.86
C SER A 419 -14.70 -10.75 23.42
N ALA A 420 -13.91 -11.64 22.81
CA ALA A 420 -14.34 -13.02 22.57
C ALA A 420 -13.99 -13.94 23.76
N THR A 421 -14.66 -13.77 24.91
CA THR A 421 -14.74 -14.82 25.93
C THR A 421 -15.68 -15.92 25.44
N GLY A 422 -15.18 -16.81 24.58
CA GLY A 422 -15.84 -18.06 24.21
C GLY A 422 -15.24 -19.21 25.00
N SER A 423 -15.96 -19.71 26.00
CA SER A 423 -15.62 -20.90 26.76
C SER A 423 -15.57 -22.14 25.86
N GLY A 424 -14.37 -22.63 25.56
CA GLY A 424 -14.14 -23.90 24.87
C GLY A 424 -12.86 -24.55 25.38
N SER A 425 -13.00 -25.50 26.32
CA SER A 425 -11.89 -26.28 26.85
C SER A 425 -11.44 -27.37 25.85
N GLY A 426 -10.24 -27.24 25.31
CA GLY A 426 -9.55 -28.30 24.55
C GLY A 426 -8.11 -27.90 24.24
N PRO A 427 -7.09 -28.76 24.49
CA PRO A 427 -5.69 -28.42 24.23
C PRO A 427 -5.31 -28.82 22.80
N ASP A 428 -5.79 -28.07 21.81
CA ASP A 428 -5.23 -28.03 20.44
C ASP A 428 -6.02 -27.02 19.59
N SER A 429 -5.73 -25.74 19.74
CA SER A 429 -6.08 -24.71 18.74
C SER A 429 -5.20 -23.48 18.97
N GLY A 430 -4.39 -23.14 17.97
CA GLY A 430 -3.74 -21.84 17.92
C GLY A 430 -4.82 -20.78 17.79
N SER A 431 -5.02 -19.98 18.85
CA SER A 431 -5.98 -18.88 18.86
C SER A 431 -5.56 -17.81 17.86
N GLU A 432 -6.22 -17.78 16.71
CA GLU A 432 -6.18 -16.67 15.76
C GLU A 432 -6.87 -15.47 16.43
N PHE A 433 -6.09 -14.46 16.80
CA PHE A 433 -6.64 -13.18 17.28
C PHE A 433 -7.32 -12.49 16.10
N THR A 434 -8.66 -12.43 16.09
CA THR A 434 -9.43 -11.71 15.07
C THR A 434 -9.58 -10.24 15.47
N SER A 435 -8.66 -9.37 15.07
CA SER A 435 -8.89 -7.92 15.02
C SER A 435 -9.45 -7.55 13.64
N ALA A 436 -10.59 -6.87 13.59
CA ALA A 436 -11.23 -6.47 12.32
C ALA A 436 -10.87 -5.02 11.96
N MET A 437 -10.44 -4.79 10.70
CA MET A 437 -10.48 -3.45 10.10
C MET A 437 -11.91 -3.15 9.68
N ILE A 438 -12.44 -2.01 10.12
CA ILE A 438 -13.74 -1.51 9.68
C ILE A 438 -13.50 -0.17 8.98
N TYR A 439 -14.20 0.06 7.87
CA TYR A 439 -14.16 1.35 7.20
C TYR A 439 -15.31 2.21 7.69
N SER A 440 -15.04 3.47 8.04
CA SER A 440 -16.13 4.40 8.29
C SER A 440 -16.75 4.77 6.94
N GLN A 441 -17.88 4.18 6.58
CA GLN A 441 -18.63 4.59 5.40
C GLN A 441 -19.38 5.89 5.68
N SER A 442 -19.40 6.78 4.69
CA SER A 442 -20.30 7.94 4.72
C SER A 442 -21.71 7.47 4.41
N ILE A 443 -22.65 7.68 5.34
CA ILE A 443 -24.06 7.38 5.11
C ILE A 443 -24.62 8.42 4.14
N ARG A 444 -24.49 8.19 2.82
CA ARG A 444 -25.36 8.85 1.85
C ARG A 444 -26.75 8.22 1.99
N LEU A 445 -27.65 8.90 2.70
CA LEU A 445 -29.09 8.64 2.60
C LEU A 445 -29.54 8.92 1.15
N THR A 446 -29.49 7.91 0.29
CA THR A 446 -30.12 7.96 -1.03
C THR A 446 -31.63 7.91 -0.84
N PHE A 447 -32.27 9.09 -0.76
CA PHE A 447 -33.72 9.24 -0.89
C PHE A 447 -34.14 8.95 -2.33
N THR A 448 -34.13 7.69 -2.73
CA THR A 448 -34.61 7.29 -4.06
C THR A 448 -35.27 5.92 -4.00
N HIS A 449 -36.28 5.71 -3.15
CA HIS A 449 -37.26 4.62 -3.31
C HIS A 449 -38.66 4.87 -2.72
N ILE A 450 -39.01 6.11 -2.35
CA ILE A 450 -40.39 6.47 -1.92
C ILE A 450 -41.14 7.17 -3.06
N TYR A 451 -41.25 6.56 -4.23
CA TYR A 451 -42.20 7.00 -5.29
C TYR A 451 -42.47 5.84 -6.25
N MET A 452 -43.01 4.71 -5.75
CA MET A 452 -43.48 3.63 -6.62
C MET A 452 -44.43 2.65 -5.90
N LEU A 453 -45.24 3.12 -4.94
CA LEU A 453 -46.21 2.25 -4.22
C LEU A 453 -47.53 2.94 -3.81
N CYS A 454 -47.93 4.03 -4.49
CA CYS A 454 -49.21 4.72 -4.20
C CYS A 454 -50.19 4.77 -5.38
N ILE A 455 -50.27 3.71 -6.18
CA ILE A 455 -51.38 3.51 -7.11
C ILE A 455 -51.86 2.07 -6.91
N PHE A 456 -53.17 1.89 -6.77
CA PHE A 456 -53.91 0.66 -6.41
C PHE A 456 -54.30 0.45 -4.94
N LEU A 457 -55.18 1.32 -4.42
CA LEU A 457 -56.23 0.89 -3.50
C LEU A 457 -57.55 1.61 -3.85
N LEU A 458 -58.42 0.89 -4.57
CA LEU A 458 -59.86 1.17 -4.68
C LEU A 458 -60.54 0.70 -3.38
N PRO A 459 -61.55 1.42 -2.84
CA PRO A 459 -62.23 1.02 -1.62
C PRO A 459 -63.37 0.02 -1.93
N ILE A 460 -63.39 -1.11 -1.22
CA ILE A 460 -64.57 -1.98 -1.10
C ILE A 460 -65.31 -1.53 0.15
N THR A 461 -66.51 -0.98 -0.05
CA THR A 461 -67.51 -0.76 0.99
C THR A 461 -68.21 -2.07 1.33
N CYS A 462 -68.56 -2.30 2.60
CA CYS A 462 -69.90 -2.78 2.97
C CYS A 462 -70.15 -2.74 4.48
N SER A 463 -71.44 -2.49 4.77
CA SER A 463 -72.25 -2.46 5.99
C SER A 463 -71.77 -3.15 7.26
#